data_AF-A0A9X4AZR7-F1
#
_entry.id   AF-A0A9X4AZR7-F1
#
_cell.length_a   1.000
_cell.length_b   1.000
_cell.length_c   1.000
_cell.angle_alpha   90.00
_cell.angle_beta   90.00
_cell.angle_gamma   90.00
#
_symmetry.space_group_name_H-M   'P 1'
#
loop_
_entity.id
_entity.type
_entity.pdbx_description
1 polymer ?
#
loop_
_entity_poly.entity_id
_entity_poly.type
_entity_poly.pdbx_seq_one_letter_code
_entity_poly.pdbx_strand_id
1 'polypeptide(L)'
;MTKISLFFGAGAECSYGLPSGGKFALDIFRMNTSDDKINLKEQLNNVDKQSNYARWLPEGFDNKKLTAFTKTQYESIVKGSLENKRNNILDYLNNFDEKVNLISQKLYDNGLDIDKVFLDITALELGSYNYSHIIKLNPLLGGNNSLFGSNYFSAFLKLLEIEKVSYQFKLNIRNITRAILELLIGSLGEDLIHRLNDGIFYDSPESIDLFDDLGAIFTLDYTNTGMKGLELLIENEDLDIKEHYNNEEKITKFGLQILEDIYSRALDYQTLIDSNWRYIYSPKTDWGKFNKIVIFLYTVKRYIESIAKSNTEKIKEGNGYYHDVLYLKEFVHINAIGTTNYNSFIEDITKEEVYYLNGCINDYYDPYLNKIISFDENKEKNHIIVPFLFTQSGIKPLTSVKMSKRYVDMFNKFKESDIICVCGFAFNCDDGHINGLFRELIEDYNKTLCILHYVDGSHFNSRTVINEYKEKLRLDNTSNLRIVAVDRSRNEIGSGEKWFEVVVK
;
A
#
# COMPACT_ATOMS: atom_id res chain seq x y z
N MET A 1 26.75 25.19 -12.04
CA MET A 1 25.41 24.62 -12.26
C MET A 1 25.01 23.95 -10.96
N THR A 2 23.85 24.29 -10.40
CA THR A 2 23.39 23.75 -9.10
C THR A 2 23.34 22.23 -9.16
N LYS A 3 23.82 21.55 -8.12
CA LYS A 3 23.76 20.09 -8.00
C LYS A 3 22.47 19.68 -7.30
N ILE A 4 21.63 18.94 -8.01
CA ILE A 4 20.36 18.44 -7.46
C ILE A 4 20.39 16.92 -7.40
N SER A 5 20.00 16.37 -6.25
CA SER A 5 19.63 14.97 -6.12
C SER A 5 18.12 14.82 -6.14
N LEU A 6 17.61 13.75 -6.74
CA LEU A 6 16.19 13.47 -6.85
C LEU A 6 15.82 12.21 -6.07
N PHE A 7 14.66 12.19 -5.46
CA PHE A 7 14.11 11.00 -4.82
C PHE A 7 12.64 10.79 -5.20
N PHE A 8 12.31 9.59 -5.67
CA PHE A 8 10.96 9.28 -6.16
C PHE A 8 10.27 8.21 -5.31
N GLY A 9 9.02 8.47 -4.95
CA GLY A 9 8.11 7.50 -4.34
C GLY A 9 6.96 7.10 -5.27
N ALA A 10 6.08 6.22 -4.79
CA ALA A 10 5.01 5.63 -5.59
C ALA A 10 4.05 6.67 -6.18
N GLY A 11 3.85 7.81 -5.50
CA GLY A 11 3.01 8.89 -6.00
C GLY A 11 3.53 9.52 -7.30
N ALA A 12 4.83 9.41 -7.60
CA ALA A 12 5.40 9.90 -8.86
C ALA A 12 4.97 9.04 -10.07
N GLU A 13 4.56 7.80 -9.82
CA GLU A 13 4.19 6.82 -10.86
C GLU A 13 2.68 6.77 -11.16
N CYS A 14 1.84 7.38 -10.33
CA CYS A 14 0.39 7.41 -10.54
C CYS A 14 0.00 7.99 -11.91
N SER A 15 0.75 8.98 -12.40
CA SER A 15 0.53 9.58 -13.74
C SER A 15 0.72 8.60 -14.91
N TYR A 16 1.45 7.50 -14.68
CA TYR A 16 1.66 6.43 -15.67
C TYR A 16 0.62 5.32 -15.58
N GLY A 17 -0.40 5.46 -14.74
CA GLY A 17 -1.45 4.44 -14.56
C GLY A 17 -1.06 3.29 -13.63
N LEU A 18 0.01 3.46 -12.83
CA LEU A 18 0.36 2.50 -11.78
C LEU A 18 -0.54 2.70 -10.54
N PRO A 19 -1.01 1.61 -9.91
CA PRO A 19 -1.95 1.67 -8.79
C PRO A 19 -1.31 2.21 -7.50
N SER A 20 -2.16 2.66 -6.59
CA SER A 20 -1.76 2.94 -5.20
C SER A 20 -1.41 1.66 -4.44
N GLY A 21 -0.72 1.77 -3.30
CA GLY A 21 -0.21 0.63 -2.53
C GLY A 21 -1.27 -0.39 -2.10
N GLY A 22 -2.46 0.02 -1.67
CA GLY A 22 -3.48 -0.95 -1.24
C GLY A 22 -4.34 -1.50 -2.38
N LYS A 23 -4.53 -0.76 -3.50
CA LYS A 23 -5.10 -1.34 -4.73
C LYS A 23 -4.15 -2.40 -5.30
N PHE A 24 -2.85 -2.11 -5.28
CA PHE A 24 -1.79 -3.04 -5.64
C PHE A 24 -1.85 -4.32 -4.78
N ALA A 25 -2.02 -4.21 -3.47
CA ALA A 25 -2.16 -5.37 -2.58
C ALA A 25 -3.38 -6.23 -2.94
N LEU A 26 -4.55 -5.61 -3.13
CA LEU A 26 -5.79 -6.31 -3.47
C LEU A 26 -5.68 -7.08 -4.79
N ASP A 27 -5.09 -6.46 -5.81
CA ASP A 27 -4.94 -7.07 -7.13
C ASP A 27 -3.97 -8.27 -7.11
N ILE A 28 -2.90 -8.22 -6.32
CA ILE A 28 -2.01 -9.38 -6.10
C ILE A 28 -2.79 -10.57 -5.53
N PHE A 29 -3.70 -10.33 -4.58
CA PHE A 29 -4.47 -11.41 -3.96
C PHE A 29 -5.47 -12.07 -4.89
N ARG A 30 -5.88 -11.37 -5.96
CA ARG A 30 -6.73 -11.91 -7.03
C ARG A 30 -5.94 -12.74 -8.04
N MET A 31 -4.61 -12.62 -8.08
CA MET A 31 -3.81 -13.32 -9.09
C MET A 31 -3.78 -14.83 -8.92
N ASN A 32 -3.88 -15.53 -10.06
CA ASN A 32 -3.59 -16.97 -10.12
C ASN A 32 -2.08 -17.22 -9.97
N THR A 33 -1.69 -18.07 -9.01
CA THR A 33 -0.30 -18.41 -8.68
C THR A 33 0.28 -19.60 -9.47
N SER A 34 -0.41 -20.11 -10.49
CA SER A 34 -0.01 -21.32 -11.21
C SER A 34 1.30 -21.14 -11.99
N ASP A 35 1.46 -20.01 -12.68
CA ASP A 35 2.69 -19.69 -13.42
C ASP A 35 3.89 -19.59 -12.46
N ASP A 36 3.68 -18.97 -11.30
CA ASP A 36 4.72 -18.77 -10.29
C ASP A 36 5.13 -20.09 -9.63
N LYS A 37 4.20 -21.05 -9.50
CA LYS A 37 4.49 -22.44 -9.09
C LYS A 37 5.30 -23.19 -10.13
N ILE A 38 4.98 -23.02 -11.42
CA ILE A 38 5.74 -23.63 -12.52
C ILE A 38 7.17 -23.09 -12.51
N ASN A 39 7.33 -21.77 -12.35
CA ASN A 39 8.65 -21.15 -12.26
C ASN A 39 9.50 -21.71 -11.10
N LEU A 40 8.94 -21.82 -9.90
CA LEU A 40 9.65 -22.44 -8.77
C LEU A 40 9.98 -23.90 -9.04
N LYS A 41 9.07 -24.66 -9.68
CA LYS A 41 9.31 -26.05 -10.06
C LYS A 41 10.48 -26.20 -11.05
N GLU A 42 10.57 -25.31 -12.03
CA GLU A 42 11.68 -25.26 -12.99
C GLU A 42 13.01 -24.98 -12.31
N GLN A 43 13.05 -23.98 -11.41
CA GLN A 43 14.26 -23.68 -10.63
C GLN A 43 14.71 -24.90 -9.82
N LEU A 44 13.77 -25.59 -9.15
CA LEU A 44 14.07 -26.80 -8.39
C LEU A 44 14.62 -27.92 -9.29
N ASN A 45 14.05 -28.14 -10.46
CA ASN A 45 14.53 -29.18 -11.38
C ASN A 45 15.96 -28.92 -11.90
N ASN A 46 16.37 -27.65 -11.95
CA ASN A 46 17.70 -27.26 -12.41
C ASN A 46 18.78 -27.35 -11.32
N VAL A 47 18.40 -27.55 -10.05
CA VAL A 47 19.36 -27.69 -8.94
C VAL A 47 20.21 -28.95 -9.13
N ASP A 48 21.53 -28.79 -9.08
CA ASP A 48 22.45 -29.94 -9.03
C ASP A 48 22.27 -30.70 -7.70
N LYS A 49 21.70 -31.90 -7.79
CA LYS A 49 21.42 -32.79 -6.65
C LYS A 49 22.68 -33.27 -5.92
N GLN A 50 23.85 -33.23 -6.56
CA GLN A 50 25.11 -33.64 -5.94
C GLN A 50 25.82 -32.48 -5.21
N SER A 51 25.36 -31.26 -5.44
CA SER A 51 25.96 -30.05 -4.85
C SER A 51 25.76 -29.96 -3.34
N ASN A 52 26.63 -29.19 -2.68
CA ASN A 52 26.42 -28.81 -1.27
C ASN A 52 25.15 -27.97 -1.09
N TYR A 53 24.76 -27.20 -2.10
CA TYR A 53 23.53 -26.41 -2.09
C TYR A 53 22.28 -27.29 -1.96
N ALA A 54 22.22 -28.42 -2.66
CA ALA A 54 21.10 -29.36 -2.54
C ALA A 54 20.89 -29.89 -1.11
N ARG A 55 21.93 -29.91 -0.26
CA ARG A 55 21.81 -30.34 1.15
C ARG A 55 21.10 -29.32 2.05
N TRP A 56 21.05 -28.05 1.61
CA TRP A 56 20.27 -26.98 2.24
C TRP A 56 18.77 -27.13 1.94
N LEU A 57 18.41 -27.78 0.85
CA LEU A 57 17.03 -28.14 0.51
C LEU A 57 16.59 -29.42 1.24
N PRO A 58 15.28 -29.66 1.40
CA PRO A 58 14.79 -30.91 1.98
C PRO A 58 15.01 -32.10 1.03
N GLU A 59 15.11 -33.30 1.59
CA GLU A 59 15.24 -34.54 0.79
C GLU A 59 14.04 -34.71 -0.16
N GLY A 60 14.33 -35.04 -1.43
CA GLY A 60 13.32 -35.18 -2.48
C GLY A 60 12.59 -33.87 -2.85
N PHE A 61 13.22 -32.71 -2.65
CA PHE A 61 12.65 -31.39 -2.94
C PHE A 61 12.03 -31.28 -4.34
N ASP A 62 12.61 -31.97 -5.32
CA ASP A 62 12.19 -32.01 -6.72
C ASP A 62 10.81 -32.67 -6.90
N ASN A 63 10.34 -33.48 -5.96
CA ASN A 63 9.04 -34.15 -6.02
C ASN A 63 8.05 -33.66 -4.96
N LYS A 64 8.48 -32.80 -4.03
CA LYS A 64 7.60 -32.26 -2.99
C LYS A 64 6.51 -31.35 -3.57
N LYS A 65 5.34 -31.40 -2.94
CA LYS A 65 4.22 -30.51 -3.25
C LYS A 65 4.62 -29.05 -2.98
N LEU A 66 4.28 -28.18 -3.93
CA LEU A 66 4.40 -26.73 -3.78
C LEU A 66 3.07 -26.15 -3.30
N THR A 67 3.11 -25.32 -2.27
CA THR A 67 1.94 -24.65 -1.69
C THR A 67 2.08 -23.14 -1.82
N ALA A 68 1.02 -22.47 -2.26
CA ALA A 68 0.93 -21.01 -2.25
C ALA A 68 0.04 -20.55 -1.09
N PHE A 69 0.01 -19.23 -0.83
CA PHE A 69 -0.95 -18.67 0.11
C PHE A 69 -2.39 -18.95 -0.37
N THR A 70 -3.25 -19.28 0.59
CA THR A 70 -4.69 -19.50 0.37
C THR A 70 -5.49 -18.34 0.93
N LYS A 71 -6.77 -18.22 0.55
CA LYS A 71 -7.68 -17.16 1.06
C LYS A 71 -7.66 -17.04 2.60
N THR A 72 -7.70 -18.16 3.31
CA THR A 72 -7.63 -18.21 4.78
C THR A 72 -6.33 -17.64 5.36
N GLN A 73 -5.23 -17.68 4.60
CA GLN A 73 -3.95 -17.14 5.05
C GLN A 73 -3.84 -15.62 4.83
N TYR A 74 -4.85 -15.01 4.21
CA TYR A 74 -5.00 -13.55 4.18
C TYR A 74 -5.67 -13.01 5.46
N GLU A 75 -6.10 -13.87 6.39
CA GLU A 75 -6.54 -13.47 7.74
C GLU A 75 -5.49 -12.65 8.48
N SER A 76 -4.22 -13.07 8.42
CA SER A 76 -3.13 -12.32 9.05
C SER A 76 -2.93 -10.93 8.44
N ILE A 77 -3.37 -10.73 7.21
CA ILE A 77 -3.28 -9.46 6.50
C ILE A 77 -4.42 -8.53 6.94
N VAL A 78 -5.66 -9.02 6.97
CA VAL A 78 -6.78 -8.24 7.51
C VAL A 78 -6.52 -7.88 8.96
N LYS A 79 -6.00 -8.82 9.76
CA LYS A 79 -5.53 -8.56 11.11
C LYS A 79 -4.49 -7.44 11.16
N GLY A 80 -3.38 -7.57 10.43
CA GLY A 80 -2.33 -6.54 10.41
C GLY A 80 -2.82 -5.18 9.90
N SER A 81 -3.78 -5.18 8.97
CA SER A 81 -4.41 -3.97 8.45
C SER A 81 -5.30 -3.30 9.51
N LEU A 82 -6.06 -4.07 10.29
CA LEU A 82 -6.84 -3.55 11.41
C LEU A 82 -5.92 -3.04 12.53
N GLU A 83 -4.85 -3.76 12.87
CA GLU A 83 -3.88 -3.32 13.89
C GLU A 83 -3.21 -2.00 13.48
N ASN A 84 -2.64 -1.94 12.27
CA ASN A 84 -1.77 -0.84 11.85
C ASN A 84 -2.49 0.31 11.14
N LYS A 85 -3.63 0.05 10.49
CA LYS A 85 -4.36 1.02 9.66
C LYS A 85 -5.81 1.26 10.13
N ARG A 86 -6.20 0.85 11.36
CA ARG A 86 -7.54 1.13 11.95
C ARG A 86 -7.97 2.58 11.81
N ASN A 87 -7.09 3.53 12.06
CA ASN A 87 -7.44 4.95 12.02
C ASN A 87 -7.86 5.40 10.62
N ASN A 88 -7.27 4.83 9.56
CA ASN A 88 -7.67 5.10 8.18
C ASN A 88 -9.07 4.55 7.89
N ILE A 89 -9.39 3.36 8.43
CA ILE A 89 -10.73 2.76 8.30
C ILE A 89 -11.75 3.61 9.07
N LEU A 90 -11.45 3.99 10.30
CA LEU A 90 -12.33 4.81 11.12
C LEU A 90 -12.58 6.19 10.50
N ASP A 91 -11.54 6.85 9.98
CA ASP A 91 -11.67 8.11 9.25
C ASP A 91 -12.57 7.96 8.01
N TYR A 92 -12.36 6.90 7.22
CA TYR A 92 -13.21 6.61 6.08
C TYR A 92 -14.68 6.45 6.49
N LEU A 93 -14.95 5.65 7.51
CA LEU A 93 -16.31 5.34 7.96
C LEU A 93 -16.98 6.52 8.65
N ASN A 94 -16.20 7.41 9.28
CA ASN A 94 -16.73 8.66 9.83
C ASN A 94 -17.07 9.67 8.72
N ASN A 95 -16.29 9.68 7.64
CA ASN A 95 -16.50 10.55 6.48
C ASN A 95 -17.14 9.79 5.30
N PHE A 96 -17.98 8.78 5.60
CA PHE A 96 -18.45 7.80 4.61
C PHE A 96 -19.11 8.45 3.38
N ASP A 97 -20.05 9.38 3.58
CA ASP A 97 -20.72 10.04 2.46
C ASP A 97 -19.76 10.88 1.62
N GLU A 98 -18.81 11.60 2.22
CA GLU A 98 -17.81 12.37 1.48
C GLU A 98 -17.00 11.45 0.55
N LYS A 99 -16.54 10.29 1.08
CA LYS A 99 -15.74 9.35 0.29
C LYS A 99 -16.57 8.65 -0.78
N VAL A 100 -17.79 8.21 -0.45
CA VAL A 100 -18.68 7.53 -1.40
C VAL A 100 -19.19 8.47 -2.49
N ASN A 101 -19.40 9.75 -2.18
CA ASN A 101 -19.74 10.77 -3.18
C ASN A 101 -18.68 10.88 -4.29
N LEU A 102 -17.39 10.69 -3.97
CA LEU A 102 -16.35 10.68 -5.01
C LEU A 102 -16.49 9.51 -5.98
N ILE A 103 -17.01 8.36 -5.51
CA ILE A 103 -17.30 7.19 -6.36
C ILE A 103 -18.56 7.47 -7.17
N SER A 104 -19.62 7.98 -6.53
CA SER A 104 -20.87 8.37 -7.16
C SER A 104 -20.66 9.38 -8.29
N GLN A 105 -19.89 10.45 -8.03
CA GLN A 105 -19.60 11.48 -9.02
C GLN A 105 -18.86 10.92 -10.24
N LYS A 106 -17.90 10.01 -10.04
CA LYS A 106 -17.20 9.35 -11.17
C LYS A 106 -18.16 8.52 -12.02
N LEU A 107 -19.14 7.86 -11.41
CA LEU A 107 -20.17 7.12 -12.13
C LEU A 107 -21.10 8.07 -12.89
N TYR A 108 -21.48 9.19 -12.26
CA TYR A 108 -22.29 10.23 -12.88
C TYR A 108 -21.61 10.83 -14.11
N ASP A 109 -20.32 11.16 -14.00
CA ASP A 109 -19.50 11.67 -15.11
C ASP A 109 -19.41 10.66 -16.27
N ASN A 110 -19.55 9.36 -15.97
CA ASN A 110 -19.62 8.27 -16.94
C ASN A 110 -21.07 7.93 -17.37
N GLY A 111 -22.05 8.77 -17.06
CA GLY A 111 -23.44 8.64 -17.49
C GLY A 111 -24.35 7.78 -16.61
N LEU A 112 -23.90 7.38 -15.40
CA LEU A 112 -24.69 6.60 -14.45
C LEU A 112 -24.99 7.40 -13.18
N ASP A 113 -26.25 7.79 -13.03
CA ASP A 113 -26.78 8.40 -11.80
C ASP A 113 -27.19 7.32 -10.80
N ILE A 114 -26.31 7.01 -9.85
CA ILE A 114 -26.56 5.95 -8.84
C ILE A 114 -27.65 6.34 -7.84
N ASP A 115 -27.83 7.63 -7.56
CA ASP A 115 -28.84 8.13 -6.62
C ASP A 115 -30.23 7.89 -7.19
N LYS A 116 -30.40 8.09 -8.50
CA LYS A 116 -31.62 7.71 -9.21
C LYS A 116 -31.87 6.20 -9.18
N VAL A 117 -30.83 5.37 -9.28
CA VAL A 117 -30.97 3.90 -9.17
C VAL A 117 -31.46 3.51 -7.76
N PHE A 118 -30.96 4.16 -6.70
CA PHE A 118 -31.49 3.97 -5.34
C PHE A 118 -32.96 4.38 -5.24
N LEU A 119 -33.34 5.54 -5.79
CA LEU A 119 -34.72 6.03 -5.81
C LEU A 119 -35.65 5.04 -6.52
N ASP A 120 -35.25 4.50 -7.65
CA ASP A 120 -36.06 3.53 -8.42
C ASP A 120 -36.35 2.23 -7.64
N ILE A 121 -35.40 1.77 -6.80
CA ILE A 121 -35.58 0.55 -6.00
C ILE A 121 -36.32 0.83 -4.70
N THR A 122 -35.96 1.91 -4.00
CA THR A 122 -36.45 2.20 -2.64
C THR A 122 -37.72 3.04 -2.63
N ALA A 123 -38.03 3.73 -3.73
CA ALA A 123 -39.04 4.79 -3.83
C ALA A 123 -38.81 5.95 -2.82
N LEU A 124 -37.58 6.13 -2.35
CA LEU A 124 -37.17 7.16 -1.41
C LEU A 124 -35.97 7.92 -1.96
N GLU A 125 -35.96 9.25 -1.77
CA GLU A 125 -34.80 10.07 -2.13
C GLU A 125 -33.62 9.76 -1.20
N LEU A 126 -32.41 9.78 -1.74
CA LEU A 126 -31.20 9.59 -0.96
C LEU A 126 -31.11 10.70 0.12
N GLY A 127 -30.86 10.32 1.37
CA GLY A 127 -30.81 11.24 2.52
C GLY A 127 -32.16 11.62 3.13
N SER A 128 -33.28 11.17 2.56
CA SER A 128 -34.61 11.36 3.18
C SER A 128 -34.81 10.57 4.48
N TYR A 129 -33.94 9.59 4.76
CA TYR A 129 -33.97 8.75 5.95
C TYR A 129 -32.54 8.47 6.44
N ASN A 130 -32.36 8.44 7.77
CA ASN A 130 -31.11 8.00 8.39
C ASN A 130 -31.37 7.15 9.64
N TYR A 131 -30.36 6.37 10.04
CA TYR A 131 -30.45 5.45 11.18
C TYR A 131 -29.74 5.98 12.45
N SER A 132 -29.27 7.23 12.46
CA SER A 132 -28.46 7.82 13.54
C SER A 132 -29.14 7.78 14.93
N HIS A 133 -30.46 7.89 14.97
CA HIS A 133 -31.25 7.86 16.21
C HIS A 133 -31.72 6.46 16.60
N ILE A 134 -31.69 5.50 15.66
CA ILE A 134 -32.21 4.14 15.83
C ILE A 134 -31.09 3.18 16.21
N ILE A 135 -29.94 3.31 15.56
CA ILE A 135 -28.77 2.45 15.79
C ILE A 135 -27.72 3.25 16.56
N LYS A 136 -27.34 2.74 17.73
CA LYS A 136 -26.31 3.35 18.57
C LYS A 136 -25.25 2.30 18.90
N LEU A 137 -23.98 2.70 18.76
CA LEU A 137 -22.86 1.89 19.22
C LEU A 137 -22.80 1.88 20.74
N ASN A 138 -22.25 0.80 21.29
CA ASN A 138 -21.96 0.73 22.71
C ASN A 138 -20.92 1.82 23.07
N PRO A 139 -21.17 2.68 24.08
CA PRO A 139 -20.23 3.73 24.49
C PRO A 139 -18.81 3.24 24.78
N LEU A 140 -18.66 1.98 25.23
CA LEU A 140 -17.35 1.36 25.50
C LEU A 140 -16.45 1.29 24.25
N LEU A 141 -17.04 1.21 23.06
CA LEU A 141 -16.31 1.23 21.79
C LEU A 141 -15.85 2.64 21.37
N GLY A 142 -15.84 3.61 22.28
CA GLY A 142 -15.37 4.97 22.00
C GLY A 142 -16.41 5.83 21.29
N GLY A 143 -17.67 5.74 21.75
CA GLY A 143 -18.85 6.26 21.07
C GLY A 143 -18.73 7.65 20.45
N ASN A 144 -18.62 7.68 19.12
CA ASN A 144 -19.35 8.52 18.17
C ASN A 144 -18.83 8.19 16.77
N ASN A 145 -19.53 7.33 16.05
CA ASN A 145 -19.28 7.08 14.64
C ASN A 145 -20.49 7.55 13.83
N SER A 146 -20.22 8.30 12.76
CA SER A 146 -21.23 8.94 11.92
C SER A 146 -21.81 8.03 10.83
N LEU A 147 -21.35 6.77 10.70
CA LEU A 147 -21.77 5.85 9.64
C LEU A 147 -23.29 5.64 9.62
N PHE A 148 -23.92 5.48 10.79
CA PHE A 148 -25.39 5.31 10.85
C PHE A 148 -26.17 6.59 10.52
N GLY A 149 -25.49 7.75 10.52
CA GLY A 149 -26.03 9.02 10.03
C GLY A 149 -25.75 9.28 8.56
N SER A 150 -24.93 8.46 7.89
CA SER A 150 -24.63 8.62 6.46
C SER A 150 -25.85 8.29 5.60
N ASN A 151 -26.04 9.06 4.55
CA ASN A 151 -27.08 8.90 3.53
C ASN A 151 -26.90 7.58 2.77
N TYR A 152 -25.70 7.30 2.27
CA TYR A 152 -25.44 6.09 1.49
C TYR A 152 -25.51 4.82 2.35
N PHE A 153 -24.94 4.83 3.55
CA PHE A 153 -25.00 3.67 4.43
C PHE A 153 -26.44 3.40 4.90
N SER A 154 -27.20 4.45 5.20
CA SER A 154 -28.63 4.33 5.51
C SER A 154 -29.44 3.76 4.33
N ALA A 155 -29.10 4.13 3.09
CA ALA A 155 -29.74 3.55 1.90
C ALA A 155 -29.47 2.05 1.78
N PHE A 156 -28.23 1.58 2.05
CA PHE A 156 -27.92 0.14 2.09
C PHE A 156 -28.74 -0.60 3.16
N LEU A 157 -28.86 -0.02 4.36
CA LEU A 157 -29.72 -0.59 5.40
C LEU A 157 -31.18 -0.66 4.95
N LYS A 158 -31.67 0.38 4.28
CA LYS A 158 -33.06 0.43 3.80
C LYS A 158 -33.35 -0.63 2.74
N LEU A 159 -32.40 -0.91 1.84
CA LEU A 159 -32.52 -1.98 0.85
C LEU A 159 -32.75 -3.36 1.48
N LEU A 160 -32.27 -3.60 2.72
CA LEU A 160 -32.51 -4.85 3.44
C LEU A 160 -33.96 -4.98 3.92
N GLU A 161 -34.71 -3.88 4.05
CA GLU A 161 -36.12 -3.87 4.45
C GLU A 161 -37.05 -4.07 3.25
N ILE A 162 -36.58 -3.85 2.01
CA ILE A 162 -37.41 -4.02 0.82
C ILE A 162 -37.72 -5.51 0.60
N GLU A 163 -39.01 -5.81 0.40
CA GLU A 163 -39.49 -7.18 0.15
C GLU A 163 -39.52 -7.53 -1.34
N LYS A 164 -39.73 -6.53 -2.22
CA LYS A 164 -39.91 -6.69 -3.67
C LYS A 164 -38.60 -6.70 -4.46
N VAL A 165 -37.53 -7.24 -3.89
CA VAL A 165 -36.23 -7.38 -4.54
C VAL A 165 -35.84 -8.85 -4.64
N SER A 166 -34.92 -9.18 -5.53
CA SER A 166 -34.46 -10.57 -5.65
C SER A 166 -33.75 -11.05 -4.38
N TYR A 167 -33.88 -12.36 -4.09
CA TYR A 167 -33.20 -12.97 -2.95
C TYR A 167 -31.67 -12.80 -3.03
N GLN A 168 -31.11 -12.98 -4.23
CA GLN A 168 -29.68 -12.84 -4.46
C GLN A 168 -29.20 -11.40 -4.20
N PHE A 169 -29.95 -10.40 -4.66
CA PHE A 169 -29.64 -9.00 -4.38
C PHE A 169 -29.65 -8.71 -2.88
N LYS A 170 -30.70 -9.14 -2.17
CA LYS A 170 -30.81 -8.96 -0.72
C LYS A 170 -29.66 -9.63 0.03
N LEU A 171 -29.22 -10.80 -0.41
CA LEU A 171 -28.05 -11.49 0.13
C LEU A 171 -26.76 -10.71 -0.13
N ASN A 172 -26.56 -10.19 -1.34
CA ASN A 172 -25.39 -9.38 -1.69
C ASN A 172 -25.31 -8.11 -0.85
N ILE A 173 -26.41 -7.36 -0.74
CA ILE A 173 -26.47 -6.13 0.09
C ILE A 173 -26.23 -6.45 1.57
N ARG A 174 -26.79 -7.57 2.07
CA ARG A 174 -26.52 -8.02 3.44
C ARG A 174 -25.03 -8.29 3.65
N ASN A 175 -24.39 -8.96 2.71
CA ASN A 175 -22.96 -9.29 2.80
C ASN A 175 -22.08 -8.03 2.74
N ILE A 176 -22.41 -7.08 1.87
CA ILE A 176 -21.70 -5.79 1.75
C ILE A 176 -21.85 -4.97 3.03
N THR A 177 -23.09 -4.78 3.50
CA THR A 177 -23.38 -4.04 4.73
C THR A 177 -22.70 -4.68 5.93
N ARG A 178 -22.74 -6.01 6.02
CA ARG A 178 -22.06 -6.78 7.07
C ARG A 178 -20.55 -6.56 7.02
N ALA A 179 -19.92 -6.60 5.86
CA ALA A 179 -18.49 -6.37 5.71
C ALA A 179 -18.06 -4.98 6.21
N ILE A 180 -18.84 -3.94 5.89
CA ILE A 180 -18.58 -2.56 6.37
C ILE A 180 -18.69 -2.51 7.91
N LEU A 181 -19.72 -3.13 8.49
CA LEU A 181 -19.90 -3.19 9.94
C LEU A 181 -18.80 -4.00 10.64
N GLU A 182 -18.36 -5.10 10.04
CA GLU A 182 -17.26 -5.90 10.54
C GLU A 182 -15.95 -5.09 10.57
N LEU A 183 -15.67 -4.26 9.55
CA LEU A 183 -14.51 -3.36 9.57
C LEU A 183 -14.64 -2.27 10.64
N LEU A 184 -15.83 -1.71 10.83
CA LEU A 184 -16.09 -0.73 11.90
C LEU A 184 -15.83 -1.34 13.28
N ILE A 185 -16.47 -2.48 13.56
CA ILE A 185 -16.39 -3.17 14.85
C ILE A 185 -14.96 -3.68 15.08
N GLY A 186 -14.31 -4.22 14.05
CA GLY A 186 -12.92 -4.65 14.13
C GLY A 186 -11.98 -3.50 14.48
N SER A 187 -12.12 -2.35 13.83
CA SER A 187 -11.27 -1.19 14.08
C SER A 187 -11.48 -0.57 15.47
N LEU A 188 -12.73 -0.46 15.92
CA LEU A 188 -13.06 0.03 17.27
C LEU A 188 -12.68 -0.97 18.37
N GLY A 189 -12.89 -2.26 18.10
CA GLY A 189 -12.54 -3.35 19.01
C GLY A 189 -11.03 -3.45 19.21
N GLU A 190 -10.26 -3.31 18.13
CA GLU A 190 -8.80 -3.25 18.17
C GLU A 190 -8.32 -2.07 19.04
N ASP A 191 -8.89 -0.88 18.84
CA ASP A 191 -8.52 0.30 19.62
C ASP A 191 -8.88 0.15 21.12
N LEU A 192 -9.99 -0.50 21.43
CA LEU A 192 -10.36 -0.84 22.80
C LEU A 192 -9.37 -1.84 23.41
N ILE A 193 -9.03 -2.91 22.70
CA ILE A 193 -8.10 -3.94 23.17
C ILE A 193 -6.71 -3.37 23.37
N HIS A 194 -6.24 -2.53 22.45
CA HIS A 194 -4.97 -1.83 22.58
C HIS A 194 -4.94 -0.97 23.85
N ARG A 195 -5.98 -0.16 24.11
CA ARG A 195 -6.09 0.64 25.34
C ARG A 195 -6.14 -0.22 26.61
N LEU A 196 -6.84 -1.36 26.57
CA LEU A 196 -6.89 -2.30 27.70
C LEU A 196 -5.52 -2.95 27.94
N ASN A 197 -4.79 -3.31 26.89
CA ASN A 197 -3.51 -3.98 27.01
C ASN A 197 -2.35 -3.04 27.37
N ASP A 198 -2.37 -1.78 26.91
CA ASP A 198 -1.35 -0.76 27.25
C ASP A 198 -1.47 -0.26 28.69
N GLY A 199 -2.64 -0.42 29.31
CA GLY A 199 -2.96 0.17 30.61
C GLY A 199 -4.08 -0.57 31.32
N ILE A 200 -3.87 -1.85 31.63
CA ILE A 200 -4.80 -2.63 32.47
C ILE A 200 -5.04 -1.91 33.80
N PHE A 201 -3.98 -1.30 34.33
CA PHE A 201 -4.00 -0.50 35.54
C PHE A 201 -3.71 0.96 35.16
N TYR A 202 -4.51 1.87 35.70
CA TYR A 202 -4.32 3.31 35.50
C TYR A 202 -3.06 3.83 36.20
N ASP A 203 -2.72 3.23 37.35
CA ASP A 203 -1.49 3.45 38.12
C ASP A 203 -1.06 2.11 38.73
N SER A 204 0.24 1.81 38.68
CA SER A 204 0.86 0.68 39.40
C SER A 204 2.18 1.13 40.04
N PRO A 205 2.58 0.57 41.19
CA PRO A 205 3.89 0.90 41.78
C PRO A 205 5.04 0.37 40.92
N GLU A 206 5.96 1.23 40.49
CA GLU A 206 7.15 0.86 39.67
C GLU A 206 8.03 -0.21 40.32
N SER A 207 7.93 -0.41 41.64
CA SER A 207 8.73 -1.38 42.39
C SER A 207 8.19 -2.83 42.32
N ILE A 208 7.04 -3.07 41.70
CA ILE A 208 6.39 -4.39 41.64
C ILE A 208 6.33 -4.86 40.18
N ASP A 209 7.21 -5.80 39.85
CA ASP A 209 7.34 -6.42 38.52
C ASP A 209 6.17 -7.35 38.15
N LEU A 210 5.38 -7.82 39.13
CA LEU A 210 4.21 -8.68 38.90
C LEU A 210 3.21 -8.12 37.87
N PHE A 211 3.08 -6.80 37.77
CA PHE A 211 2.12 -6.17 36.86
C PHE A 211 2.60 -6.14 35.41
N ASP A 212 3.91 -6.29 35.17
CA ASP A 212 4.49 -6.31 33.82
C ASP A 212 4.10 -7.60 33.07
N ASP A 213 3.93 -8.71 33.80
CA ASP A 213 3.54 -10.01 33.26
C ASP A 213 2.05 -10.12 32.87
N LEU A 214 1.24 -9.10 33.19
CA LEU A 214 -0.19 -9.08 32.92
C LEU A 214 -0.56 -8.39 31.59
N GLY A 215 0.42 -7.90 30.81
CA GLY A 215 0.16 -7.31 29.49
C GLY A 215 -0.43 -8.30 28.46
N ALA A 216 -1.18 -7.79 27.48
CA ALA A 216 -1.70 -8.55 26.33
C ALA A 216 -2.68 -9.72 26.64
N ILE A 217 -3.47 -9.60 27.71
CA ILE A 217 -4.50 -10.60 28.08
C ILE A 217 -5.67 -10.63 27.08
N PHE A 218 -6.03 -9.47 26.54
CA PHE A 218 -7.17 -9.35 25.65
C PHE A 218 -6.75 -9.52 24.20
N THR A 219 -7.50 -10.33 23.45
CA THR A 219 -7.30 -10.57 22.02
C THR A 219 -8.62 -10.50 21.28
N LEU A 220 -8.58 -9.98 20.04
CA LEU A 220 -9.72 -9.97 19.13
C LEU A 220 -9.68 -11.25 18.27
N ASP A 221 -10.84 -11.87 18.05
CA ASP A 221 -10.96 -12.91 17.01
C ASP A 221 -11.23 -12.26 15.65
N TYR A 222 -10.20 -12.22 14.81
CA TYR A 222 -10.26 -11.59 13.48
C TYR A 222 -11.02 -12.40 12.43
N THR A 223 -11.34 -13.67 12.71
CA THR A 223 -12.03 -14.56 11.75
C THR A 223 -13.39 -13.98 11.32
N ASN A 224 -14.03 -13.21 12.21
CA ASN A 224 -15.33 -12.59 11.98
C ASN A 224 -15.29 -11.05 11.78
N THR A 225 -14.11 -10.45 11.62
CA THR A 225 -13.95 -8.99 11.49
C THR A 225 -13.15 -8.65 10.23
N GLY A 226 -13.85 -8.49 9.10
CA GLY A 226 -13.28 -7.93 7.87
C GLY A 226 -12.78 -8.98 6.88
N MET A 227 -12.83 -10.27 7.17
CA MET A 227 -12.49 -11.31 6.18
C MET A 227 -13.57 -11.46 5.11
N LYS A 228 -14.85 -11.34 5.49
CA LYS A 228 -15.95 -11.55 4.56
C LYS A 228 -15.94 -10.54 3.42
N GLY A 229 -15.62 -9.28 3.69
CA GLY A 229 -15.50 -8.25 2.65
C GLY A 229 -14.36 -8.52 1.67
N LEU A 230 -13.20 -8.97 2.17
CA LEU A 230 -12.09 -9.36 1.32
C LEU A 230 -12.42 -10.57 0.44
N GLU A 231 -13.11 -11.59 0.99
CA GLU A 231 -13.60 -12.73 0.21
C GLU A 231 -14.52 -12.29 -0.93
N LEU A 232 -15.46 -11.38 -0.67
CA LEU A 232 -16.36 -10.83 -1.69
C LEU A 232 -15.57 -10.16 -2.82
N LEU A 233 -14.53 -9.39 -2.49
CA LEU A 233 -13.70 -8.71 -3.48
C LEU A 233 -12.80 -9.66 -4.28
N ILE A 234 -12.32 -10.74 -3.66
CA ILE A 234 -11.54 -11.78 -4.36
C ILE A 234 -12.44 -12.60 -5.29
N GLU A 235 -13.70 -12.82 -4.93
CA GLU A 235 -14.67 -13.58 -5.74
C GLU A 235 -15.29 -12.75 -6.89
N ASN A 236 -15.16 -11.42 -6.83
CA ASN A 236 -15.69 -10.49 -7.84
C ASN A 236 -14.55 -9.69 -8.48
N GLU A 237 -13.94 -10.24 -9.54
CA GLU A 237 -12.80 -9.63 -10.23
C GLU A 237 -13.16 -8.38 -11.04
N ASP A 238 -14.32 -8.37 -11.70
CA ASP A 238 -14.82 -7.24 -12.49
C ASP A 238 -15.81 -6.42 -11.65
N LEU A 239 -15.43 -5.19 -11.31
CA LEU A 239 -16.25 -4.24 -10.56
C LEU A 239 -16.88 -3.16 -11.44
N ASP A 240 -16.67 -3.20 -12.76
CA ASP A 240 -17.21 -2.20 -13.66
C ASP A 240 -18.73 -2.32 -13.75
N ILE A 241 -19.40 -1.17 -13.74
CA ILE A 241 -20.85 -1.11 -13.87
C ILE A 241 -21.20 -0.95 -15.34
N LYS A 242 -21.78 -1.99 -15.95
CA LYS A 242 -22.12 -2.01 -17.37
C LYS A 242 -23.52 -1.43 -17.56
N GLU A 243 -23.74 -0.73 -18.69
CA GLU A 243 -25.03 -0.08 -18.97
C GLU A 243 -26.22 -1.05 -18.95
N HIS A 244 -26.01 -2.26 -19.48
CA HIS A 244 -27.02 -3.33 -19.57
C HIS A 244 -27.35 -3.98 -18.23
N TYR A 245 -26.63 -3.67 -17.14
CA TYR A 245 -26.95 -4.18 -15.82
C TYR A 245 -28.28 -3.60 -15.33
N ASN A 246 -29.07 -4.44 -14.68
CA ASN A 246 -30.30 -3.99 -14.02
C ASN A 246 -29.98 -3.18 -12.76
N ASN A 247 -30.98 -2.51 -12.18
CA ASN A 247 -30.77 -1.64 -11.02
C ASN A 247 -30.19 -2.38 -9.80
N GLU A 248 -30.58 -3.64 -9.55
CA GLU A 248 -30.04 -4.45 -8.45
C GLU A 248 -28.56 -4.79 -8.66
N GLU A 249 -28.17 -5.12 -9.89
CA GLU A 249 -26.78 -5.39 -10.27
C GLU A 249 -25.92 -4.12 -10.14
N LYS A 250 -26.43 -2.97 -10.60
CA LYS A 250 -25.76 -1.66 -10.49
C LYS A 250 -25.46 -1.31 -9.04
N ILE A 251 -26.44 -1.44 -8.14
CA ILE A 251 -26.26 -1.16 -6.70
C ILE A 251 -25.32 -2.18 -6.04
N THR A 252 -25.38 -3.45 -6.44
CA THR A 252 -24.45 -4.48 -5.93
C THR A 252 -23.01 -4.12 -6.29
N LYS A 253 -22.76 -3.77 -7.56
CA LYS A 253 -21.41 -3.38 -8.03
C LYS A 253 -20.94 -2.09 -7.38
N PHE A 254 -21.83 -1.11 -7.20
CA PHE A 254 -21.52 0.10 -6.45
C PHE A 254 -21.08 -0.21 -5.01
N GLY A 255 -21.81 -1.08 -4.30
CA GLY A 255 -21.40 -1.51 -2.96
C GLY A 255 -20.06 -2.25 -2.93
N LEU A 256 -19.74 -3.04 -3.96
CA LEU A 256 -18.42 -3.66 -4.10
C LEU A 256 -17.30 -2.65 -4.41
N GLN A 257 -17.57 -1.60 -5.20
CA GLN A 257 -16.62 -0.51 -5.43
C GLN A 257 -16.32 0.28 -4.14
N ILE A 258 -17.33 0.49 -3.28
CA ILE A 258 -17.13 1.10 -1.95
C ILE A 258 -16.24 0.19 -1.08
N LEU A 259 -16.52 -1.12 -1.04
CA LEU A 259 -15.65 -2.06 -0.31
C LEU A 259 -14.22 -2.01 -0.85
N GLU A 260 -14.04 -2.04 -2.18
CA GLU A 260 -12.72 -1.95 -2.79
C GLU A 260 -11.98 -0.66 -2.37
N ASP A 261 -12.65 0.48 -2.36
CA ASP A 261 -12.05 1.75 -1.92
C ASP A 261 -11.63 1.70 -0.44
N ILE A 262 -12.45 1.12 0.45
CA ILE A 262 -12.09 0.92 1.87
C ILE A 262 -10.87 0.00 2.00
N TYR A 263 -10.91 -1.19 1.39
CA TYR A 263 -9.81 -2.16 1.49
C TYR A 263 -8.54 -1.64 0.83
N SER A 264 -8.62 -0.87 -0.25
CA SER A 264 -7.44 -0.28 -0.90
C SER A 264 -6.71 0.78 -0.05
N ARG A 265 -7.33 1.23 1.04
CA ARG A 265 -6.75 2.18 2.01
C ARG A 265 -6.28 1.49 3.29
N ALA A 266 -6.79 0.29 3.55
CA ALA A 266 -6.53 -0.48 4.74
C ALA A 266 -5.49 -1.58 4.51
N LEU A 267 -5.56 -2.27 3.37
CA LEU A 267 -4.71 -3.42 3.07
C LEU A 267 -3.32 -2.99 2.65
N ASP A 268 -2.32 -3.57 3.31
CA ASP A 268 -0.98 -3.73 2.80
C ASP A 268 -0.60 -5.21 2.85
N TYR A 269 0.44 -5.61 2.14
CA TYR A 269 1.02 -6.96 2.22
C TYR A 269 2.33 -6.96 3.03
N GLN A 270 2.60 -5.88 3.76
CA GLN A 270 3.80 -5.73 4.58
C GLN A 270 3.83 -6.79 5.67
N THR A 271 2.75 -6.90 6.45
CA THR A 271 2.67 -7.90 7.53
C THR A 271 2.87 -9.34 7.01
N LEU A 272 2.39 -9.63 5.79
CA LEU A 272 2.60 -10.93 5.15
C LEU A 272 4.08 -11.18 4.85
N ILE A 273 4.77 -10.20 4.26
CA ILE A 273 6.21 -10.31 3.97
C ILE A 273 6.99 -10.39 5.27
N ASP A 274 6.79 -9.47 6.21
CA ASP A 274 7.56 -9.39 7.46
C ASP A 274 7.43 -10.69 8.27
N SER A 275 6.23 -11.26 8.34
CA SER A 275 5.97 -12.52 9.07
C SER A 275 6.50 -13.77 8.38
N ASN A 276 6.79 -13.70 7.07
CA ASN A 276 7.20 -14.87 6.28
C ASN A 276 8.62 -14.77 5.68
N TRP A 277 9.26 -13.61 5.71
CA TRP A 277 10.55 -13.37 5.08
C TRP A 277 11.61 -14.33 5.63
N ARG A 278 11.65 -14.56 6.94
CA ARG A 278 12.60 -15.49 7.58
C ARG A 278 12.56 -16.91 6.98
N TYR A 279 11.43 -17.35 6.43
CA TYR A 279 11.32 -18.70 5.88
C TYR A 279 12.07 -18.90 4.57
N ILE A 280 12.46 -17.82 3.86
CA ILE A 280 13.32 -17.94 2.66
C ILE A 280 14.67 -18.58 3.01
N TYR A 281 15.11 -18.50 4.27
CA TYR A 281 16.39 -19.04 4.75
C TYR A 281 16.29 -20.49 5.25
N SER A 282 15.09 -21.06 5.37
CA SER A 282 14.86 -22.34 6.06
C SER A 282 14.03 -23.34 5.24
N PRO A 283 14.37 -23.61 3.96
CA PRO A 283 13.62 -24.55 3.13
C PRO A 283 13.62 -25.98 3.66
N LYS A 284 14.69 -26.38 4.38
CA LYS A 284 14.83 -27.74 4.92
C LYS A 284 13.79 -28.08 6.00
N THR A 285 13.56 -27.14 6.92
CA THR A 285 12.64 -27.32 8.06
C THR A 285 11.23 -26.85 7.72
N ASP A 286 11.10 -25.76 6.97
CA ASP A 286 9.85 -25.04 6.76
C ASP A 286 9.45 -24.99 5.28
N TRP A 287 9.54 -26.12 4.58
CA TRP A 287 9.28 -26.21 3.13
C TRP A 287 7.97 -25.56 2.68
N GLY A 288 6.89 -25.79 3.42
CA GLY A 288 5.55 -25.26 3.11
C GLY A 288 5.39 -23.76 3.37
N LYS A 289 6.29 -23.13 4.13
CA LYS A 289 6.30 -21.67 4.31
C LYS A 289 7.28 -21.02 3.34
N PHE A 290 8.44 -21.65 3.14
CA PHE A 290 9.41 -21.29 2.11
C PHE A 290 8.76 -21.16 0.73
N ASN A 291 8.03 -22.19 0.28
CA ASN A 291 7.43 -22.15 -1.05
C ASN A 291 6.34 -21.07 -1.19
N LYS A 292 5.55 -20.80 -0.13
CA LYS A 292 4.52 -19.77 -0.14
C LYS A 292 5.10 -18.37 -0.36
N ILE A 293 6.12 -18.01 0.41
CA ILE A 293 6.74 -16.68 0.28
C ILE A 293 7.49 -16.54 -1.05
N VAL A 294 8.17 -17.59 -1.51
CA VAL A 294 8.84 -17.58 -2.83
C VAL A 294 7.82 -17.35 -3.95
N ILE A 295 6.74 -18.14 -3.98
CA ILE A 295 5.68 -18.02 -4.97
C ILE A 295 5.05 -16.62 -4.91
N PHE A 296 4.77 -16.12 -3.70
CA PHE A 296 4.19 -14.79 -3.51
C PHE A 296 5.08 -13.68 -4.09
N LEU A 297 6.39 -13.68 -3.82
CA LEU A 297 7.32 -12.68 -4.37
C LEU A 297 7.35 -12.71 -5.91
N TYR A 298 7.26 -13.90 -6.53
CA TYR A 298 7.12 -14.02 -7.98
C TYR A 298 5.77 -13.50 -8.49
N THR A 299 4.67 -13.76 -7.77
CA THR A 299 3.36 -13.18 -8.10
C THR A 299 3.40 -11.65 -8.07
N VAL A 300 4.01 -11.05 -7.04
CA VAL A 300 4.21 -9.60 -6.92
C VAL A 300 5.01 -9.06 -8.11
N LYS A 301 6.14 -9.69 -8.45
CA LYS A 301 6.96 -9.31 -9.60
C LYS A 301 6.16 -9.37 -10.91
N ARG A 302 5.46 -10.48 -11.16
CA ARG A 302 4.67 -10.69 -12.38
C ARG A 302 3.53 -9.68 -12.49
N TYR A 303 2.91 -9.30 -11.38
CA TYR A 303 1.90 -8.23 -11.34
C TYR A 303 2.50 -6.89 -11.79
N ILE A 304 3.61 -6.47 -11.19
CA ILE A 304 4.30 -5.22 -11.54
C ILE A 304 4.63 -5.19 -13.03
N GLU A 305 5.22 -6.27 -13.56
CA GLU A 305 5.57 -6.39 -14.98
C GLU A 305 4.33 -6.36 -15.90
N SER A 306 3.21 -6.95 -15.47
CA SER A 306 1.97 -6.94 -16.24
C SER A 306 1.36 -5.55 -16.35
N ILE A 307 1.34 -4.78 -15.25
CA ILE A 307 0.83 -3.40 -15.28
C ILE A 307 1.76 -2.50 -16.09
N ALA A 308 3.07 -2.67 -15.91
CA ALA A 308 4.09 -1.97 -16.68
C ALA A 308 3.86 -2.16 -18.18
N LYS A 309 3.69 -3.42 -18.60
CA LYS A 309 3.42 -3.77 -20.00
C LYS A 309 2.13 -3.13 -20.51
N SER A 310 1.07 -3.15 -19.71
CA SER A 310 -0.24 -2.58 -20.06
C SER A 310 -0.22 -1.06 -20.19
N ASN A 311 0.74 -0.37 -19.56
CA ASN A 311 0.89 1.08 -19.61
C ASN A 311 2.11 1.55 -20.42
N THR A 312 2.72 0.67 -21.21
CA THR A 312 3.97 0.96 -21.96
C THR A 312 3.89 2.25 -22.78
N GLU A 313 2.78 2.48 -23.49
CA GLU A 313 2.59 3.68 -24.31
C GLU A 313 2.54 4.95 -23.45
N LYS A 314 1.77 4.94 -22.36
CA LYS A 314 1.72 6.05 -21.39
C LYS A 314 3.07 6.33 -20.73
N ILE A 315 3.93 5.32 -20.59
CA ILE A 315 5.27 5.47 -20.02
C ILE A 315 6.24 6.05 -21.06
N LYS A 316 6.14 5.65 -22.34
CA LYS A 316 7.03 6.12 -23.41
C LYS A 316 6.72 7.51 -23.92
N GLU A 317 5.43 7.80 -24.09
CA GLU A 317 4.92 9.07 -24.63
C GLU A 317 4.38 9.96 -23.50
N GLY A 318 4.65 9.56 -22.26
CA GLY A 318 4.10 10.17 -21.08
C GLY A 318 4.55 11.60 -20.86
N ASN A 319 3.79 12.30 -20.03
CA ASN A 319 4.15 13.59 -19.49
C ASN A 319 4.00 13.52 -17.97
N GLY A 320 5.00 12.92 -17.32
CA GLY A 320 5.03 12.68 -15.87
C GLY A 320 6.34 13.13 -15.23
N TYR A 321 6.49 12.92 -13.92
CA TYR A 321 7.65 13.39 -13.15
C TYR A 321 9.01 12.92 -13.70
N TYR A 322 9.09 11.72 -14.30
CA TYR A 322 10.33 11.19 -14.87
C TYR A 322 10.71 11.90 -16.18
N HIS A 323 9.72 12.36 -16.94
CA HIS A 323 9.94 13.16 -18.16
C HIS A 323 10.35 14.58 -17.81
N ASP A 324 9.80 15.13 -16.72
CA ASP A 324 10.22 16.43 -16.18
C ASP A 324 11.72 16.48 -15.85
N VAL A 325 12.32 15.34 -15.48
CA VAL A 325 13.77 15.24 -15.24
C VAL A 325 14.58 15.55 -16.50
N LEU A 326 14.08 15.18 -17.69
CA LEU A 326 14.77 15.46 -18.96
C LEU A 326 14.91 16.97 -19.18
N TYR A 327 13.87 17.73 -18.87
CA TYR A 327 13.90 19.19 -18.94
C TYR A 327 14.73 19.80 -17.81
N LEU A 328 14.62 19.28 -16.59
CA LEU A 328 15.39 19.75 -15.45
C LEU A 328 16.92 19.69 -15.70
N LYS A 329 17.40 18.64 -16.40
CA LYS A 329 18.82 18.49 -16.77
C LYS A 329 19.37 19.63 -17.62
N GLU A 330 18.52 20.40 -18.31
CA GLU A 330 18.95 21.59 -19.07
C GLU A 330 19.38 22.73 -18.14
N PHE A 331 18.90 22.75 -16.89
CA PHE A 331 19.10 23.83 -15.94
C PHE A 331 20.05 23.46 -14.78
N VAL A 332 20.13 22.18 -14.41
CA VAL A 332 20.92 21.71 -13.26
C VAL A 332 21.79 20.49 -13.59
N HIS A 333 22.78 20.23 -12.73
CA HIS A 333 23.51 18.96 -12.74
C HIS A 333 22.79 17.97 -11.82
N ILE A 334 22.24 16.90 -12.39
CA ILE A 334 21.65 15.80 -11.60
C ILE A 334 22.79 14.97 -11.02
N ASN A 335 22.93 15.00 -9.69
CA ASN A 335 24.05 14.35 -9.00
C ASN A 335 23.76 12.88 -8.65
N ALA A 336 22.51 12.57 -8.30
CA ALA A 336 22.04 11.21 -8.05
C ALA A 336 20.52 11.12 -8.06
N ILE A 337 20.00 9.95 -8.39
CA ILE A 337 18.57 9.63 -8.37
C ILE A 337 18.34 8.42 -7.47
N GLY A 338 17.53 8.59 -6.43
CA GLY A 338 17.05 7.49 -5.58
C GLY A 338 15.56 7.22 -5.81
N THR A 339 15.13 6.00 -5.54
CA THR A 339 13.71 5.63 -5.63
C THR A 339 13.33 4.50 -4.68
N THR A 340 12.07 4.51 -4.24
CA THR A 340 11.42 3.37 -3.58
C THR A 340 10.55 2.55 -4.53
N ASN A 341 10.43 2.97 -5.79
CA ASN A 341 9.61 2.29 -6.79
C ASN A 341 10.35 1.08 -7.35
N TYR A 342 9.60 0.06 -7.75
CA TYR A 342 10.17 -1.22 -8.20
C TYR A 342 10.49 -1.25 -9.70
N ASN A 343 9.86 -0.39 -10.50
CA ASN A 343 9.99 -0.36 -11.95
C ASN A 343 11.27 0.37 -12.39
N SER A 344 11.82 -0.02 -13.53
CA SER A 344 13.01 0.61 -14.14
C SER A 344 12.70 1.87 -14.95
N PHE A 345 11.46 2.37 -14.96
CA PHE A 345 11.03 3.41 -15.91
C PHE A 345 11.85 4.68 -15.84
N ILE A 346 12.24 5.09 -14.63
CA ILE A 346 13.06 6.28 -14.45
C ILE A 346 14.43 6.14 -15.12
N GLU A 347 15.06 4.98 -15.01
CA GLU A 347 16.32 4.66 -15.66
C GLU A 347 16.11 4.54 -17.18
N ASP A 348 15.02 3.92 -17.61
CA ASP A 348 14.65 3.79 -19.03
C ASP A 348 14.40 5.13 -19.71
N ILE A 349 13.78 6.10 -19.02
CA ILE A 349 13.47 7.44 -19.55
C ILE A 349 14.69 8.34 -19.45
N THR A 350 15.31 8.43 -18.28
CA THR A 350 16.36 9.42 -18.01
C THR A 350 17.75 8.97 -18.45
N LYS A 351 17.97 7.67 -18.62
CA LYS A 351 19.28 7.03 -18.88
C LYS A 351 20.32 7.30 -17.79
N GLU A 352 19.88 7.67 -16.58
CA GLU A 352 20.74 7.84 -15.42
C GLU A 352 20.76 6.58 -14.56
N GLU A 353 21.85 6.39 -13.82
CA GLU A 353 21.93 5.35 -12.79
C GLU A 353 20.98 5.69 -11.61
N VAL A 354 20.25 4.69 -11.13
CA VAL A 354 19.23 4.86 -10.09
C VAL A 354 19.48 3.95 -8.89
N TYR A 355 19.40 4.53 -7.69
CA TYR A 355 19.51 3.81 -6.42
C TYR A 355 18.13 3.32 -5.95
N TYR A 356 17.84 2.03 -6.16
CA TYR A 356 16.59 1.38 -5.74
C TYR A 356 16.64 0.93 -4.27
N LEU A 357 15.99 1.67 -3.37
CA LEU A 357 16.00 1.43 -1.92
C LEU A 357 15.06 0.32 -1.45
N ASN A 358 14.14 -0.11 -2.31
CA ASN A 358 13.22 -1.23 -2.07
C ASN A 358 13.54 -2.44 -2.95
N GLY A 359 14.66 -2.40 -3.68
CA GLY A 359 14.94 -3.30 -4.79
C GLY A 359 14.13 -2.93 -6.04
N CYS A 360 14.38 -3.65 -7.13
CA CYS A 360 13.70 -3.46 -8.40
C CYS A 360 13.30 -4.79 -9.03
N ILE A 361 12.46 -4.76 -10.08
CA ILE A 361 12.02 -5.96 -10.80
C ILE A 361 13.17 -6.81 -11.39
N ASN A 362 14.34 -6.20 -11.57
CA ASN A 362 15.54 -6.87 -12.08
C ASN A 362 16.46 -7.41 -10.98
N ASP A 363 16.21 -7.06 -9.71
CA ASP A 363 16.97 -7.56 -8.58
C ASP A 363 16.43 -8.92 -8.13
N TYR A 364 17.34 -9.90 -8.04
CA TYR A 364 17.06 -11.19 -7.45
C TYR A 364 17.90 -11.39 -6.19
N TYR A 365 17.41 -12.23 -5.31
CA TYR A 365 18.04 -12.57 -4.06
C TYR A 365 18.24 -14.07 -3.95
N ASP A 366 19.48 -14.47 -3.69
CA ASP A 366 19.87 -15.83 -3.37
C ASP A 366 19.80 -16.01 -1.85
N PRO A 367 18.79 -16.73 -1.32
CA PRO A 367 18.62 -16.87 0.13
C PRO A 367 19.69 -17.75 0.79
N TYR A 368 20.36 -18.61 0.03
CA TYR A 368 21.42 -19.46 0.56
C TYR A 368 22.73 -18.68 0.73
N LEU A 369 23.06 -17.82 -0.24
CA LEU A 369 24.25 -16.98 -0.18
C LEU A 369 24.02 -15.66 0.54
N ASN A 370 22.77 -15.31 0.84
CA ASN A 370 22.39 -14.04 1.44
C ASN A 370 22.88 -12.84 0.59
N LYS A 371 22.65 -12.94 -0.74
CA LYS A 371 23.23 -12.03 -1.73
C LYS A 371 22.20 -11.61 -2.79
N ILE A 372 22.19 -10.31 -3.11
CA ILE A 372 21.48 -9.79 -4.28
C ILE A 372 22.33 -10.06 -5.53
N ILE A 373 21.74 -10.74 -6.50
CA ILE A 373 22.37 -11.17 -7.75
C ILE A 373 21.47 -10.85 -8.96
N SER A 374 22.04 -10.88 -10.16
CA SER A 374 21.25 -10.83 -11.39
C SER A 374 20.80 -12.24 -11.81
N PHE A 375 19.83 -12.32 -12.72
CA PHE A 375 19.41 -13.60 -13.30
C PHE A 375 20.57 -14.29 -14.03
N ASP A 376 21.42 -13.53 -14.74
CA ASP A 376 22.57 -14.06 -15.47
C ASP A 376 23.64 -14.64 -14.53
N GLU A 377 23.91 -13.98 -13.40
CA GLU A 377 24.81 -14.49 -12.36
C GLU A 377 24.36 -15.84 -11.78
N ASN A 378 23.05 -16.15 -11.85
CA ASN A 378 22.50 -17.40 -11.33
C ASN A 378 22.56 -18.57 -12.32
N LYS A 379 22.74 -18.32 -13.63
CA LYS A 379 22.73 -19.36 -14.67
C LYS A 379 23.77 -20.46 -14.45
N GLU A 380 24.92 -20.11 -13.85
CA GLU A 380 25.99 -21.05 -13.55
C GLU A 380 25.78 -21.80 -12.23
N LYS A 381 25.02 -21.22 -11.29
CA LYS A 381 24.83 -21.77 -9.94
C LYS A 381 23.59 -22.65 -9.84
N ASN A 382 22.55 -22.32 -10.62
CA ASN A 382 21.24 -22.95 -10.54
C ASN A 382 20.67 -22.99 -9.10
N HIS A 383 20.93 -21.94 -8.32
CA HIS A 383 20.30 -21.79 -7.02
C HIS A 383 18.85 -21.28 -7.21
N ILE A 384 17.98 -21.58 -6.24
CA ILE A 384 16.69 -20.92 -6.15
C ILE A 384 16.93 -19.45 -5.80
N ILE A 385 16.37 -18.57 -6.63
CA ILE A 385 16.40 -17.13 -6.43
C ILE A 385 14.98 -16.61 -6.27
N VAL A 386 14.84 -15.51 -5.52
CA VAL A 386 13.55 -14.85 -5.31
C VAL A 386 13.63 -13.39 -5.77
N PRO A 387 12.54 -12.79 -6.28
CA PRO A 387 12.52 -11.35 -6.53
C PRO A 387 12.83 -10.58 -5.26
N PHE A 388 13.69 -9.58 -5.38
CA PHE A 388 14.10 -8.74 -4.26
C PHE A 388 13.26 -7.47 -4.24
N LEU A 389 12.08 -7.57 -3.62
CA LEU A 389 11.08 -6.49 -3.55
C LEU A 389 10.66 -6.30 -2.09
N PHE A 390 11.14 -5.23 -1.45
CA PHE A 390 10.76 -4.90 -0.07
C PHE A 390 9.55 -3.98 -0.02
N THR A 391 8.64 -4.26 0.90
CA THR A 391 7.59 -3.32 1.31
C THR A 391 8.16 -2.17 2.14
N GLN A 392 7.33 -1.14 2.36
CA GLN A 392 7.54 -0.22 3.48
C GLN A 392 7.62 -1.07 4.74
N SER A 393 8.67 -0.93 5.56
CA SER A 393 8.84 -1.70 6.80
C SER A 393 9.84 -0.99 7.69
N GLY A 394 9.47 -0.84 8.97
CA GLY A 394 10.24 -0.06 9.95
C GLY A 394 11.67 -0.57 10.14
N ILE A 395 11.90 -1.85 9.87
CA ILE A 395 13.22 -2.47 9.83
C ILE A 395 13.27 -3.34 8.57
N LYS A 396 13.67 -2.75 7.43
CA LYS A 396 14.07 -3.57 6.27
C LYS A 396 15.24 -4.42 6.72
N PRO A 397 15.16 -5.76 6.64
CA PRO A 397 16.33 -6.55 6.91
C PRO A 397 17.40 -6.08 5.92
N LEU A 398 18.54 -5.60 6.41
CA LEU A 398 19.73 -5.37 5.60
C LEU A 398 20.28 -6.75 5.20
N THR A 399 19.49 -7.46 4.41
CA THR A 399 19.65 -8.86 4.03
C THR A 399 20.92 -9.07 3.24
N SER A 400 21.52 -8.03 2.67
CA SER A 400 22.80 -8.15 2.01
C SER A 400 23.62 -6.87 2.14
N VAL A 401 24.94 -7.06 2.13
CA VAL A 401 25.92 -5.95 2.07
C VAL A 401 25.70 -5.08 0.84
N LYS A 402 25.24 -5.65 -0.28
CA LYS A 402 24.93 -4.88 -1.51
C LYS A 402 23.83 -3.85 -1.24
N MET A 403 22.82 -4.21 -0.43
CA MET A 403 21.76 -3.29 -0.08
C MET A 403 22.26 -2.16 0.82
N SER A 404 23.04 -2.50 1.86
CA SER A 404 23.67 -1.49 2.73
C SER A 404 24.52 -0.50 1.94
N LYS A 405 25.31 -0.99 0.97
CA LYS A 405 26.10 -0.14 0.07
C LYS A 405 25.21 0.82 -0.72
N ARG A 406 24.10 0.35 -1.32
CA ARG A 406 23.17 1.23 -2.05
C ARG A 406 22.66 2.40 -1.20
N TYR A 407 22.28 2.15 0.05
CA TYR A 407 21.86 3.21 0.97
C TYR A 407 22.99 4.20 1.26
N VAL A 408 24.18 3.69 1.62
CA VAL A 408 25.34 4.52 1.96
C VAL A 408 25.83 5.34 0.76
N ASP A 409 25.89 4.72 -0.43
CA ASP A 409 26.35 5.37 -1.65
C ASP A 409 25.37 6.49 -2.07
N MET A 410 24.06 6.22 -2.03
CA MET A 410 23.04 7.24 -2.28
C MET A 410 23.13 8.38 -1.28
N PHE A 411 23.26 8.08 0.02
CA PHE A 411 23.40 9.09 1.07
C PHE A 411 24.62 9.98 0.84
N ASN A 412 25.77 9.38 0.55
CA ASN A 412 27.00 10.13 0.26
C ASN A 412 26.83 11.04 -0.96
N LYS A 413 26.12 10.57 -1.99
CA LYS A 413 25.78 11.41 -3.14
C LYS A 413 24.83 12.54 -2.77
N PHE A 414 23.79 12.29 -1.98
CA PHE A 414 22.87 13.34 -1.56
C PHE A 414 23.57 14.40 -0.71
N LYS A 415 24.57 14.00 0.10
CA LYS A 415 25.44 14.90 0.85
C LYS A 415 26.34 15.78 -0.03
N GLU A 416 26.59 15.41 -1.28
CA GLU A 416 27.33 16.23 -2.26
C GLU A 416 26.45 17.24 -3.01
N SER A 417 25.12 17.14 -2.87
CA SER A 417 24.15 17.99 -3.58
C SER A 417 23.86 19.29 -2.83
N ASP A 418 23.46 20.31 -3.57
CA ASP A 418 23.01 21.60 -3.01
C ASP A 418 21.55 21.50 -2.54
N ILE A 419 20.71 20.84 -3.35
CA ILE A 419 19.29 20.60 -3.09
C ILE A 419 18.98 19.12 -3.29
N ILE A 420 18.13 18.58 -2.41
CA ILE A 420 17.54 17.26 -2.58
C ILE A 420 16.04 17.45 -2.83
N CYS A 421 15.56 17.05 -4.01
CA CYS A 421 14.16 17.18 -4.38
C CYS A 421 13.43 15.84 -4.27
N VAL A 422 12.30 15.83 -3.58
CA VAL A 422 11.51 14.63 -3.29
C VAL A 422 10.14 14.71 -3.95
N CYS A 423 9.81 13.71 -4.76
CA CYS A 423 8.60 13.67 -5.58
C CYS A 423 7.79 12.40 -5.27
N GLY A 424 6.54 12.57 -4.80
CA GLY A 424 5.62 11.44 -4.62
C GLY A 424 5.98 10.45 -3.51
N PHE A 425 6.81 10.85 -2.54
CA PHE A 425 7.13 10.06 -1.35
C PHE A 425 6.40 10.63 -0.12
N ALA A 426 5.73 9.77 0.66
CA ALA A 426 4.78 10.18 1.69
C ALA A 426 5.40 10.42 3.08
N PHE A 427 6.65 9.98 3.32
CA PHE A 427 7.32 9.98 4.62
C PHE A 427 6.51 9.28 5.72
N ASN A 428 6.00 8.07 5.43
CA ASN A 428 5.27 7.25 6.39
C ASN A 428 6.18 6.78 7.53
N CYS A 429 5.61 6.46 8.70
CA CYS A 429 6.37 5.90 9.83
C CYS A 429 7.05 4.56 9.49
N ASP A 430 6.43 3.76 8.61
CA ASP A 430 6.94 2.48 8.14
C ASP A 430 8.24 2.62 7.33
N ASP A 431 8.57 3.80 6.81
CA ASP A 431 9.85 4.09 6.14
C ASP A 431 10.81 4.89 7.04
N GLY A 432 10.72 4.70 8.36
CA GLY A 432 11.50 5.46 9.35
C GLY A 432 13.02 5.47 9.11
N HIS A 433 13.58 4.42 8.53
CA HIS A 433 14.99 4.35 8.13
C HIS A 433 15.33 5.29 6.95
N ILE A 434 14.44 5.42 5.97
CA ILE A 434 14.59 6.40 4.87
C ILE A 434 14.37 7.82 5.41
N ASN A 435 13.35 8.02 6.25
CA ASN A 435 13.09 9.32 6.87
C ASN A 435 14.29 9.77 7.72
N GLY A 436 14.91 8.86 8.47
CA GLY A 436 16.14 9.11 9.22
C GLY A 436 17.31 9.54 8.35
N LEU A 437 17.47 8.94 7.17
CA LEU A 437 18.48 9.34 6.19
C LEU A 437 18.29 10.80 5.75
N PHE A 438 17.06 11.21 5.43
CA PHE A 438 16.75 12.60 5.08
C PHE A 438 16.94 13.55 6.25
N ARG A 439 16.52 13.15 7.45
CA ARG A 439 16.74 13.91 8.68
C ARG A 439 18.23 14.20 8.89
N GLU A 440 19.08 13.18 8.79
CA GLU A 440 20.53 13.33 8.96
C GLU A 440 21.12 14.30 7.91
N LEU A 441 20.69 14.22 6.65
CA LEU A 441 21.11 15.17 5.61
C LEU A 441 20.72 16.62 5.96
N ILE A 442 19.55 16.83 6.55
CA ILE A 442 19.05 18.16 6.92
C ILE A 442 19.77 18.71 8.16
N GLU A 443 19.84 17.92 9.24
CA GLU A 443 20.29 18.40 10.56
C GLU A 443 21.81 18.39 10.69
N ASP A 444 22.48 17.33 10.22
CA ASP A 444 23.92 17.14 10.43
C ASP A 444 24.75 17.69 9.27
N TYR A 445 24.16 17.74 8.07
CA TYR A 445 24.82 18.18 6.84
C TYR A 445 24.24 19.45 6.22
N ASN A 446 23.26 20.07 6.89
CA ASN A 446 22.65 21.34 6.50
C ASN A 446 22.17 21.37 5.05
N LYS A 447 21.57 20.26 4.58
CA LYS A 447 21.04 20.14 3.21
C LYS A 447 19.63 20.66 3.10
N THR A 448 19.35 21.36 2.00
CA THR A 448 18.00 21.81 1.66
C THR A 448 17.21 20.64 1.08
N LEU A 449 16.12 20.27 1.74
CA LEU A 449 15.15 19.30 1.24
C LEU A 449 13.96 20.05 0.62
N CYS A 450 13.76 19.85 -0.67
CA CYS A 450 12.61 20.36 -1.41
C CYS A 450 11.58 19.24 -1.61
N ILE A 451 10.37 19.39 -1.06
CA ILE A 451 9.30 18.41 -1.18
C ILE A 451 8.22 18.93 -2.13
N LEU A 452 7.89 18.14 -3.15
CA LEU A 452 6.73 18.40 -4.00
C LEU A 452 5.47 17.86 -3.32
N HIS A 453 4.60 18.77 -2.88
CA HIS A 453 3.36 18.43 -2.18
C HIS A 453 2.17 18.58 -3.12
N TYR A 454 1.50 17.47 -3.42
CA TYR A 454 0.31 17.48 -4.27
C TYR A 454 -0.91 18.05 -3.53
N VAL A 455 -1.63 18.97 -4.17
CA VAL A 455 -2.87 19.55 -3.64
C VAL A 455 -4.04 19.16 -4.52
N ASP A 456 -5.02 18.46 -3.94
CA ASP A 456 -6.20 17.97 -4.66
C ASP A 456 -7.35 18.99 -4.67
N GLY A 457 -7.07 20.23 -5.08
CA GLY A 457 -8.08 21.30 -5.13
C GLY A 457 -8.65 21.73 -3.76
N SER A 458 -8.16 21.16 -2.67
CA SER A 458 -8.48 21.55 -1.30
C SER A 458 -7.72 22.82 -0.88
N HIS A 459 -8.13 23.44 0.22
CA HIS A 459 -7.44 24.62 0.73
C HIS A 459 -6.01 24.26 1.16
N PHE A 460 -5.01 24.73 0.40
CA PHE A 460 -3.61 24.58 0.76
C PHE A 460 -3.22 25.57 1.87
N ASN A 461 -2.61 25.08 2.94
CA ASN A 461 -2.02 25.91 3.98
C ASN A 461 -0.56 25.51 4.17
N SER A 462 0.35 26.36 3.71
CA SER A 462 1.80 26.10 3.73
C SER A 462 2.33 25.82 5.14
N ARG A 463 1.83 26.53 6.16
CA ARG A 463 2.29 26.35 7.55
C ARG A 463 1.88 25.00 8.11
N THR A 464 0.65 24.55 7.83
CA THR A 464 0.16 23.24 8.25
C THR A 464 0.98 22.13 7.61
N VAL A 465 1.23 22.21 6.30
CA VAL A 465 1.99 21.20 5.55
C VAL A 465 3.47 21.16 5.99
N ILE A 466 4.09 22.32 6.22
CA ILE A 466 5.46 22.39 6.76
C ILE A 466 5.55 21.70 8.14
N ASN A 467 4.57 21.93 9.02
CA ASN A 467 4.53 21.28 10.33
C ASN A 467 4.32 19.77 10.21
N GLU A 468 3.46 19.31 9.29
CA GLU A 468 3.25 17.89 9.03
C GLU A 468 4.57 17.19 8.62
N TYR A 469 5.31 17.76 7.67
CA TYR A 469 6.61 17.19 7.27
C TYR A 469 7.66 17.31 8.36
N LYS A 470 7.64 18.37 9.17
CA LYS A 470 8.50 18.51 10.36
C LYS A 470 8.28 17.33 11.32
N GLU A 471 7.02 16.99 11.60
CA GLU A 471 6.67 15.87 12.48
C GLU A 471 7.05 14.51 11.88
N LYS A 472 6.74 14.29 10.59
CA LYS A 472 7.08 13.04 9.88
C LYS A 472 8.59 12.77 9.83
N LEU A 473 9.38 13.82 9.60
CA LEU A 473 10.86 13.73 9.56
C LEU A 473 11.50 13.89 10.94
N ARG A 474 10.73 14.27 11.97
CA ARG A 474 11.21 14.52 13.34
C ARG A 474 12.31 15.59 13.40
N LEU A 475 12.12 16.69 12.66
CA LEU A 475 13.08 17.78 12.57
C LEU A 475 12.96 18.76 13.75
N ASP A 476 14.08 19.30 14.22
CA ASP A 476 14.11 20.34 15.25
C ASP A 476 13.56 21.68 14.73
N ASN A 477 13.92 22.04 13.49
CA ASN A 477 13.49 23.26 12.81
C ASN A 477 13.17 23.00 11.32
N THR A 478 12.66 24.03 10.63
CA THR A 478 12.19 23.92 9.24
C THR A 478 12.94 24.82 8.28
N SER A 479 14.11 25.37 8.65
CA SER A 479 14.83 26.34 7.81
C SER A 479 15.30 25.75 6.49
N ASN A 480 15.63 24.46 6.51
CA ASN A 480 16.13 23.71 5.36
C ASN A 480 15.02 22.93 4.63
N LEU A 481 13.75 23.16 4.99
CA LEU A 481 12.61 22.53 4.37
C LEU A 481 11.92 23.50 3.41
N ARG A 482 11.92 23.17 2.12
CA ARG A 482 11.21 23.91 1.07
C ARG A 482 10.04 23.07 0.58
N ILE A 483 8.82 23.63 0.62
CA ILE A 483 7.63 22.97 0.09
C ILE A 483 7.24 23.64 -1.23
N VAL A 484 7.10 22.85 -2.30
CA VAL A 484 6.55 23.30 -3.58
C VAL A 484 5.21 22.62 -3.75
N ALA A 485 4.14 23.37 -3.60
CA ALA A 485 2.78 22.87 -3.71
C ALA A 485 2.40 22.76 -5.19
N VAL A 486 1.95 21.59 -5.65
CA VAL A 486 1.71 21.31 -7.06
C VAL A 486 0.31 20.77 -7.33
N ASP A 487 -0.24 21.12 -8.48
CA ASP A 487 -1.51 20.60 -8.98
C ASP A 487 -1.35 19.26 -9.74
N ARG A 488 -2.45 18.74 -10.31
CA ARG A 488 -2.45 17.51 -11.13
C ARG A 488 -1.57 17.62 -12.38
N SER A 489 -1.37 18.83 -12.88
CA SER A 489 -0.52 19.12 -14.03
C SER A 489 0.94 19.33 -13.63
N ARG A 490 1.28 19.19 -12.34
CA ARG A 490 2.62 19.41 -11.75
C ARG A 490 3.10 20.85 -11.88
N ASN A 491 2.16 21.79 -11.97
CA ASN A 491 2.44 23.22 -11.91
C ASN A 491 2.39 23.68 -10.45
N GLU A 492 3.24 24.63 -10.08
CA GLU A 492 3.25 25.22 -8.75
C GLU A 492 2.03 26.11 -8.52
N ILE A 493 1.45 25.99 -7.33
CA ILE A 493 0.23 26.69 -6.93
C ILE A 493 0.57 28.12 -6.54
N GLY A 494 0.38 29.03 -7.50
CA GLY A 494 0.58 30.46 -7.31
C GLY A 494 1.26 31.09 -8.52
N SER A 495 2.37 30.49 -8.97
CA SER A 495 3.08 30.90 -10.17
C SER A 495 2.49 30.31 -11.45
N GLY A 496 1.95 29.09 -11.39
CA GLY A 496 1.53 28.33 -12.57
C GLY A 496 2.71 27.76 -13.39
N GLU A 497 3.95 27.99 -12.95
CA GLU A 497 5.16 27.46 -13.57
C GLU A 497 5.35 25.97 -13.26
N LYS A 498 6.16 25.26 -14.04
CA LYS A 498 6.47 23.86 -13.74
C LYS A 498 7.33 23.76 -12.49
N TRP A 499 7.13 22.70 -11.70
CA TRP A 499 7.90 22.50 -10.46
C TRP A 499 9.42 22.55 -10.69
N PHE A 500 9.91 22.02 -11.81
CA PHE A 500 11.34 21.99 -12.11
C PHE A 500 11.91 23.37 -12.44
N GLU A 501 11.09 24.33 -12.88
CA GLU A 501 11.49 25.73 -13.08
C GLU A 501 11.58 26.45 -11.74
N VAL A 502 10.63 26.16 -10.84
CA VAL A 502 10.57 26.75 -9.49
C VAL A 502 11.74 26.26 -8.63
N VAL A 503 12.08 24.98 -8.67
CA VAL A 503 13.16 24.40 -7.83
C VAL A 503 14.53 24.99 -8.12
N VAL A 504 14.76 25.48 -9.34
CA VAL A 504 16.05 26.05 -9.78
C VAL A 504 16.19 27.52 -9.38
N LYS A 505 15.06 28.19 -9.10
CA LYS A 505 15.03 29.53 -8.50
C LYS A 505 15.25 29.44 -7.00
#